data_AF-A0A0B6YUU2-F1
#
_entry.id   AF-A0A0B6YUU2-F1
#
_cell.length_a   1.000
_cell.length_b   1.000
_cell.length_c   1.000
_cell.angle_alpha   90.00
_cell.angle_beta   90.00
_cell.angle_gamma   90.00
#
_symmetry.space_group_name_H-M   'P 1'
#
loop_
_entity.id
_entity.type
_entity.pdbx_description
1 polymer ?
#
loop_
_entity_poly.entity_id
_entity_poly.type
_entity_poly.pdbx_seq_one_letter_code
_entity_poly.pdbx_strand_id
1 'polypeptide(L)'
;TFVDFWRMVWHNQSCIIVMTTRTIERSRMKCGQYWPSDEQADEQFEEFIVYNNGISEHQDFTETQLMLHNTNTGESRLITHL
;
A
#
# COMPACT_ATOMS: atom_id res chain seq x y z
N THR A 1 0.43 -14.03 1.48
CA THR A 1 0.69 -13.03 2.54
C THR A 1 0.37 -11.61 2.12
N PHE A 2 0.78 -11.10 0.94
CA PHE A 2 0.40 -9.73 0.52
C PHE A 2 -1.12 -9.57 0.35
N VAL A 3 -1.77 -10.54 -0.29
CA VAL A 3 -3.24 -10.58 -0.37
C VAL A 3 -3.86 -10.60 1.03
N ASP A 4 -3.31 -11.40 1.96
CA ASP A 4 -3.80 -11.48 3.34
C ASP A 4 -3.64 -10.15 4.10
N PHE A 5 -2.56 -9.40 3.83
CA PHE A 5 -2.36 -8.05 4.35
C PHE A 5 -3.46 -7.09 3.86
N TRP A 6 -3.73 -7.07 2.55
CA TRP A 6 -4.78 -6.22 1.99
C TRP A 6 -6.18 -6.64 2.43
N ARG A 7 -6.44 -7.94 2.59
CA ARG A 7 -7.66 -8.46 3.23
C ARG A 7 -7.83 -7.92 4.65
N MET A 8 -6.76 -7.93 5.45
CA MET A 8 -6.78 -7.42 6.82
C MET A 8 -7.07 -5.91 6.85
N VAL A 9 -6.39 -5.14 6.00
CA VAL A 9 -6.59 -3.69 5.86
C VAL A 9 -8.04 -3.38 5.46
N TRP A 10 -8.58 -4.11 4.49
CA TRP A 10 -9.97 -3.98 4.07
C TRP A 10 -10.96 -4.35 5.17
N HIS A 11 -10.79 -5.51 5.79
CA HIS A 11 -11.71 -6.02 6.81
C HIS A 11 -11.79 -5.10 8.04
N ASN A 12 -10.64 -4.62 8.51
CA ASN A 12 -10.57 -3.74 9.68
C ASN A 12 -10.83 -2.26 9.37
N GLN A 13 -11.11 -1.92 8.11
CA GLN A 13 -11.32 -0.54 7.67
C GLN A 13 -10.16 0.39 8.03
N SER A 14 -8.93 -0.13 7.95
CA SER A 14 -7.73 0.65 8.25
C SER A 14 -7.50 1.70 7.16
N CYS A 15 -7.42 2.97 7.56
CA CYS A 15 -7.17 4.08 6.63
C CYS A 15 -5.70 4.52 6.59
N ILE A 16 -4.87 4.05 7.53
CA ILE A 16 -3.46 4.43 7.66
C ILE A 16 -2.61 3.17 7.83
N ILE A 17 -1.53 3.07 7.07
CA ILE A 17 -0.48 2.07 7.19
C ILE A 17 0.81 2.80 7.55
N VAL A 18 1.53 2.34 8.57
CA VAL A 18 2.82 2.91 8.97
C VAL A 18 3.91 1.87 8.77
N MET A 19 4.88 2.18 7.92
CA MET A 19 6.04 1.36 7.63
C MET A 19 7.29 1.96 8.28
N THR A 20 7.82 1.27 9.29
CA THR A 20 8.97 1.77 10.06
C THR A 20 10.34 1.31 9.52
N THR A 21 10.37 0.64 8.37
CA THR A 21 11.59 0.09 7.76
C THR A 21 11.55 0.22 6.24
N ARG A 22 12.69 0.47 5.60
CA ARG A 22 12.76 0.40 4.13
C ARG A 22 12.63 -1.06 3.65
N THR A 23 12.17 -1.27 2.42
CA THR A 23 12.07 -2.62 1.82
C THR A 23 13.43 -3.31 1.74
N ILE A 24 14.49 -2.55 1.49
CA ILE A 24 15.88 -3.01 1.50
C ILE A 24 16.71 -2.13 2.45
N GLU A 25 17.44 -2.78 3.37
CA GLU A 25 18.41 -2.13 4.24
C GLU A 25 19.73 -2.89 4.22
N ARG A 26 20.85 -2.17 3.97
CA ARG A 26 22.20 -2.77 3.89
C ARG A 26 22.23 -4.00 2.95
N SER A 27 21.55 -3.87 1.80
CA SER A 27 21.40 -4.92 0.78
C SER A 27 20.66 -6.19 1.25
N ARG A 28 19.91 -6.11 2.34
CA ARG A 28 19.03 -7.19 2.82
C ARG A 28 17.59 -6.77 2.71
N MET A 29 16.75 -7.66 2.18
CA MET A 29 15.31 -7.49 2.16
C MET A 29 14.77 -7.51 3.60
N LYS A 30 14.04 -6.48 3.98
CA LYS A 30 13.38 -6.33 5.29
C LYS A 30 11.87 -6.42 5.16
N CYS A 31 11.32 -5.88 4.07
CA CYS A 31 9.91 -5.95 3.76
C CYS A 31 9.72 -6.19 2.27
N GLY A 32 8.67 -6.93 1.92
CA GLY A 32 8.25 -7.07 0.54
C GLY A 32 7.60 -5.77 0.05
N GLN A 33 7.74 -5.48 -1.24
CA GLN A 33 7.01 -4.42 -1.91
C GLN A 33 5.57 -4.89 -2.15
N TYR A 34 4.66 -4.61 -1.21
CA TYR A 34 3.25 -5.03 -1.27
C TYR A 34 2.31 -3.96 -1.83
N TRP A 35 2.87 -2.83 -2.30
CA TRP A 35 2.17 -1.71 -2.90
C TRP A 35 2.95 -1.22 -4.12
N PRO A 36 2.31 -0.58 -5.11
CA PRO A 36 3.02 -0.01 -6.26
C PRO A 36 3.91 1.16 -5.81
N SER A 37 5.22 1.06 -6.08
CA SER A 37 6.22 2.06 -5.65
C SER A 37 6.19 3.33 -6.50
N ASP A 38 5.72 3.25 -7.73
CA ASP A 38 5.75 4.34 -8.69
C ASP A 38 4.41 5.07 -8.72
N GLU A 39 4.42 6.39 -8.87
CA GLU A 39 3.19 7.16 -9.05
C GLU A 39 2.41 6.70 -10.28
N GLN A 40 1.08 6.73 -10.17
CA GLN A 40 0.15 6.33 -11.24
C GLN A 40 0.27 4.84 -11.65
N ALA A 41 1.01 4.03 -10.89
CA ALA A 41 1.02 2.59 -11.06
C ALA A 41 -0.06 1.91 -10.21
N ASP A 42 -0.44 0.71 -10.62
CA ASP A 42 -1.34 -0.16 -9.89
C ASP A 42 -0.79 -1.59 -9.79
N GLU A 43 -1.25 -2.31 -8.78
CA GLU A 43 -0.92 -3.72 -8.61
C GLU A 43 -2.16 -4.50 -8.12
N GLN A 44 -2.39 -5.66 -8.73
CA GLN A 44 -3.51 -6.56 -8.40
C GLN A 44 -3.09 -7.61 -7.37
N PHE A 45 -3.87 -7.71 -6.29
CA PHE A 45 -3.77 -8.72 -5.25
C PHE A 45 -5.10 -9.47 -5.12
N GLU A 46 -5.33 -10.46 -5.98
CA GLU A 46 -6.59 -11.22 -6.07
C GLU A 46 -7.81 -10.29 -6.23
N GLU A 47 -8.71 -10.20 -5.25
CA GLU A 47 -9.88 -9.31 -5.30
C GLU A 47 -9.57 -7.82 -5.08
N PHE A 48 -8.31 -7.47 -4.79
CA PHE A 48 -7.89 -6.11 -4.52
C PHE A 48 -7.05 -5.53 -5.66
N ILE A 49 -7.26 -4.27 -5.98
CA ILE A 49 -6.35 -3.45 -6.79
C ILE A 49 -5.89 -2.30 -5.93
N VAL A 50 -4.59 -2.08 -5.87
CA VAL A 50 -3.99 -0.98 -5.14
C VAL A 50 -3.44 0.00 -6.16
N TYR A 51 -3.96 1.22 -6.18
CA TYR A 51 -3.45 2.29 -7.02
C TYR A 51 -2.56 3.22 -6.19
N ASN A 52 -1.41 3.61 -6.73
CA ASN A 52 -0.60 4.68 -6.17
C ASN A 52 -1.01 6.01 -6.83
N ASN A 53 -1.71 6.84 -6.06
CA ASN A 53 -2.26 8.10 -6.56
C ASN A 53 -1.29 9.29 -6.39
N GLY A 54 -0.17 9.10 -5.70
CA GLY A 54 0.82 10.15 -5.49
C GLY A 54 1.71 9.90 -4.28
N ILE A 55 2.91 10.46 -4.35
CA ILE A 55 3.94 10.37 -3.32
C ILE A 55 4.34 11.77 -2.88
N SER A 56 4.34 12.02 -1.58
CA SER A 56 4.85 13.24 -0.95
C SER A 56 6.09 12.89 -0.13
N GLU A 57 7.24 13.42 -0.55
CA GLU A 57 8.49 13.26 0.21
C GLU A 57 8.57 14.31 1.31
N HIS A 58 8.73 13.85 2.55
CA HIS A 58 9.05 14.68 3.70
C HIS A 58 10.49 14.43 4.14
N GLN A 59 11.00 15.27 5.04
CA GLN A 59 12.39 15.17 5.49
C GLN A 59 12.73 13.81 6.12
N ASP A 60 11.80 13.24 6.88
CA ASP A 60 12.04 12.05 7.71
C ASP A 60 11.21 10.83 7.30
N PHE A 61 10.24 10.99 6.39
CA PHE A 61 9.34 9.92 5.94
C PHE A 61 8.79 10.20 4.54
N THR A 62 8.18 9.19 3.93
CA THR A 62 7.53 9.29 2.62
C THR A 62 6.06 8.98 2.81
N GLU A 63 5.19 9.90 2.41
CA GLU A 63 3.75 9.65 2.40
C GLU A 63 3.33 9.20 1.01
N THR A 64 2.62 8.08 0.89
CA THR A 64 2.03 7.59 -0.35
C THR A 64 0.52 7.51 -0.20
N GLN A 65 -0.21 8.14 -1.13
CA GLN A 65 -1.67 8.08 -1.17
C GLN A 65 -2.10 6.88 -2.01
N LEU A 66 -2.62 5.84 -1.36
CA LEU A 66 -3.06 4.62 -2.01
C LEU A 66 -4.59 4.57 -2.12
N MET A 67 -5.09 4.05 -3.23
CA MET A 67 -6.51 3.69 -3.35
C MET A 67 -6.64 2.17 -3.44
N LEU A 68 -7.29 1.58 -2.43
CA LEU A 68 -7.59 0.16 -2.38
C LEU A 68 -8.99 -0.08 -2.95
N HIS A 69 -9.09 -0.73 -4.10
CA HIS A 69 -10.32 -1.09 -4.77
C HIS A 69 -10.62 -2.58 -4.58
N ASN A 70 -11.83 -2.92 -4.14
CA ASN A 70 -12.30 -4.30 -4.05
C ASN A 70 -13.18 -4.63 -5.26
N THR A 71 -12.70 -5.50 -6.14
CA THR A 71 -13.37 -5.84 -7.40
C THR A 71 -14.63 -6.68 -7.20
N ASN A 72 -14.76 -7.37 -6.06
CA ASN A 72 -15.96 -8.16 -5.74
C ASN A 72 -17.12 -7.28 -5.29
N THR A 73 -16.85 -6.17 -4.59
CA THR A 73 -17.90 -5.26 -4.08
C THR A 73 -18.04 -3.99 -4.92
N GLY A 74 -17.05 -3.64 -5.73
CA GLY A 74 -16.97 -2.38 -6.46
C GLY A 74 -16.63 -1.17 -5.58
N GLU A 75 -16.35 -1.38 -4.29
CA GLU A 75 -16.03 -0.31 -3.34
C GLU A 75 -14.54 0.04 -3.39
N SER A 76 -14.23 1.32 -3.15
CA SER A 76 -12.85 1.81 -3.04
C SER A 76 -12.63 2.58 -1.75
N ARG A 77 -11.41 2.53 -1.22
CA ARG A 77 -11.02 3.24 0.01
C ARG A 77 -9.68 3.93 -0.18
N LEU A 78 -9.58 5.17 0.28
CA LEU A 78 -8.31 5.90 0.35
C LEU A 78 -7.53 5.45 1.59
N ILE A 79 -6.25 5.20 1.41
CA ILE A 79 -5.33 4.77 2.45
C ILE A 79 -4.06 5.62 2.38
N THR A 80 -3.66 6.16 3.52
CA THR A 80 -2.37 6.85 3.66
C THR A 80 -1.31 5.86 4.12
N HIS A 81 -0.24 5.73 3.35
CA HIS A 81 0.92 4.91 3.68
C HIS A 81 2.08 5.82 4.06
N LEU A 82 2.66 5.62 5.25
CA LEU A 82 3.74 6.41 5.83
C LEU A 82 5.01 5.59 6.01
#